data_AF-C6HXN9-F1
#
_entry.id   AF-C6HXN9-F1
#
_cell.length_a   1.000
_cell.length_b   1.000
_cell.length_c   1.000
_cell.angle_alpha   90.00
_cell.angle_beta   90.00
_cell.angle_gamma   90.00
#
_symmetry.space_group_name_H-M   'P 1'
#
loop_
_entity.id
_entity.type
_entity.pdbx_description
1 polymer ?
#
loop_
_entity_poly.entity_id
_entity_poly.type
_entity_poly.pdbx_seq_one_letter_code
_entity_poly.pdbx_strand_id
1 'polypeptide(L)'
;MTGPVRHLHLTELRARVLSEDPAALEAWEALTNHLANVKRAREKGPRGFEKYYEACRQGLHRLSLLAGIKGISLYTSRHQFAADSKRAGHSHPQTAAEMGHASDRTAVTHYGRRVQGRPGTPLPLPSPEEVKTVRKKLGPSNGPHREQK
;
A
#
# COMPACT_ATOMS: atom_id res chain seq x y z
N MET A 1 9.95 13.74 13.32
CA MET A 1 8.66 13.33 12.73
C MET A 1 7.81 12.69 13.85
N THR A 2 7.01 13.48 14.56
CA THR A 2 6.23 13.09 15.75
C THR A 2 4.73 13.31 15.49
N GLY A 3 4.19 12.59 14.50
CA GLY A 3 2.74 12.49 14.29
C GLY A 3 2.25 11.09 14.69
N PRO A 4 0.97 10.92 15.03
CA PRO A 4 0.39 9.59 15.27
C PRO A 4 0.67 8.68 14.07
N VAL A 5 1.15 7.46 14.36
CA VAL A 5 1.45 6.46 13.33
C VAL A 5 0.13 6.01 12.76
N ARG A 6 -0.01 6.05 11.44
CA ARG A 6 -1.27 5.72 10.78
C ARG A 6 -1.54 4.22 10.81
N HIS A 7 -2.75 3.84 11.16
CA HIS A 7 -3.13 2.43 11.34
C HIS A 7 -3.82 1.84 10.10
N LEU A 8 -3.39 0.64 9.70
CA LEU A 8 -4.08 -0.20 8.71
C LEU A 8 -4.84 -1.30 9.44
N HIS A 9 -6.12 -1.50 9.10
CA HIS A 9 -6.89 -2.65 9.58
C HIS A 9 -6.57 -3.87 8.71
N LEU A 10 -5.69 -4.74 9.22
CA LEU A 10 -5.22 -5.93 8.49
C LEU A 10 -6.07 -7.19 8.78
N THR A 11 -6.93 -7.18 9.80
CA THR A 11 -7.77 -8.34 10.16
C THR A 11 -8.73 -8.73 9.04
N GLU A 12 -9.36 -7.74 8.43
CA GLU A 12 -10.26 -7.92 7.28
C GLU A 12 -9.48 -8.34 6.02
N LEU A 13 -8.24 -7.88 5.89
CA LEU A 13 -7.35 -8.32 4.80
C LEU A 13 -6.99 -9.79 4.96
N ARG A 14 -6.73 -10.28 6.18
CA ARG A 14 -6.48 -11.69 6.44
C ARG A 14 -7.64 -12.57 5.99
N ALA A 15 -8.87 -12.21 6.35
CA ALA A 15 -10.05 -13.00 5.99
C ALA A 15 -10.22 -13.09 4.46
N ARG A 16 -10.00 -11.98 3.76
CA ARG A 16 -10.06 -11.88 2.28
C ARG A 16 -8.93 -12.62 1.56
N VAL A 17 -7.74 -12.63 2.17
CA VAL A 17 -6.58 -13.35 1.66
C VAL A 17 -6.81 -14.86 1.85
N LEU A 18 -7.25 -15.30 3.03
CA LEU A 18 -7.44 -16.72 3.35
C LEU A 18 -8.66 -17.37 2.71
N SER A 19 -9.65 -16.61 2.23
CA SER A 19 -10.91 -17.18 1.74
C SER A 19 -10.79 -17.94 0.41
N GLU A 20 -9.72 -17.78 -0.37
CA GLU A 20 -9.72 -18.25 -1.77
C GLU A 20 -8.43 -18.87 -2.34
N ASP A 21 -7.28 -18.93 -1.64
CA ASP A 21 -6.03 -19.44 -2.25
C ASP A 21 -4.92 -19.86 -1.23
N PRO A 22 -4.32 -21.07 -1.30
CA PRO A 22 -3.14 -21.45 -0.52
C PRO A 22 -1.93 -20.52 -0.67
N ALA A 23 -1.69 -19.94 -1.85
CA ALA A 23 -0.62 -18.95 -2.05
C ALA A 23 -0.87 -17.66 -1.25
N ALA A 24 -2.11 -17.41 -0.86
CA ALA A 24 -2.49 -16.29 -0.04
C ALA A 24 -2.04 -16.47 1.43
N LEU A 25 -1.94 -17.72 1.92
CA LEU A 25 -1.36 -18.00 3.24
C LEU A 25 0.13 -17.64 3.28
N GLU A 26 0.90 -18.05 2.28
CA GLU A 26 2.33 -17.70 2.16
C GLU A 26 2.52 -16.17 2.07
N ALA A 27 1.68 -15.49 1.28
CA ALA A 27 1.69 -14.04 1.18
C ALA A 27 1.38 -13.36 2.53
N TRP A 28 0.43 -13.90 3.30
CA TRP A 28 0.09 -13.41 4.63
C TRP A 28 1.24 -13.60 5.63
N GLU A 29 1.89 -14.76 5.62
CA GLU A 29 3.07 -15.03 6.44
C GLU A 29 4.23 -14.10 6.06
N ALA A 30 4.48 -13.89 4.77
CA ALA A 30 5.49 -12.96 4.30
C ALA A 30 5.20 -11.52 4.77
N LEU A 31 3.94 -11.09 4.72
CA LEU A 31 3.51 -9.76 5.18
C LEU A 31 3.67 -9.59 6.69
N THR A 32 3.23 -10.57 7.48
CA THR A 32 3.35 -10.52 8.95
C THR A 32 4.80 -10.56 9.40
N ASN A 33 5.63 -11.40 8.77
CA ASN A 33 7.08 -11.43 8.99
C ASN A 33 7.75 -10.10 8.60
N HIS A 34 7.37 -9.50 7.47
CA HIS A 34 7.84 -8.18 7.06
C HIS A 34 7.52 -7.11 8.11
N LEU A 35 6.29 -7.05 8.59
CA LEU A 35 5.88 -6.09 9.63
C LEU A 35 6.65 -6.29 10.95
N ALA A 36 6.85 -7.55 11.37
CA ALA A 36 7.66 -7.87 12.55
C ALA A 36 9.13 -7.44 12.36
N ASN A 37 9.67 -7.58 11.16
CA ASN A 37 11.04 -7.16 10.84
C ASN A 37 11.17 -5.63 10.78
N VAL A 38 10.19 -4.92 10.23
CA VAL A 38 10.12 -3.44 10.29
C VAL A 38 10.13 -2.97 11.74
N LYS A 39 9.32 -3.57 12.62
CA LYS A 39 9.27 -3.23 14.04
C LYS A 39 10.64 -3.44 14.70
N ARG A 40 11.22 -4.63 14.55
CA ARG A 40 12.56 -4.97 15.07
C ARG A 40 13.67 -4.06 14.53
N ALA A 41 13.58 -3.66 13.26
CA ALA A 41 14.54 -2.75 12.65
C ALA A 41 14.43 -1.32 13.21
N ARG A 42 13.21 -0.85 13.49
CA ARG A 42 12.96 0.47 14.11
C ARG A 42 13.45 0.52 15.57
N GLU A 43 13.33 -0.57 16.31
CA GLU A 43 13.83 -0.68 17.70
C GLU A 43 15.36 -0.49 17.77
N LYS A 44 16.08 -0.81 16.69
CA LYS A 44 17.53 -0.58 16.56
C LYS A 44 17.91 0.87 16.18
N GLY A 45 16.94 1.79 16.16
CA GLY A 45 17.14 3.19 15.80
C GLY A 45 17.23 3.44 14.28
N PRO A 46 17.55 4.68 13.86
CA PRO A 46 17.51 5.11 12.44
C PRO A 46 18.33 4.21 11.50
N ARG A 47 19.56 3.87 11.91
CA ARG A 47 20.46 2.99 11.14
C ARG A 47 19.91 1.57 10.98
N GLY A 48 19.12 1.10 11.94
CA GLY A 48 18.48 -0.22 11.87
C GLY A 48 17.43 -0.29 10.77
N PHE A 49 16.56 0.71 10.70
CA PHE A 49 15.57 0.82 9.64
C PHE A 49 16.20 1.01 8.27
N GLU A 50 17.21 1.89 8.14
CA GLU A 50 17.94 2.09 6.89
C GLU A 50 18.54 0.79 6.34
N LYS A 51 19.21 0.01 7.19
CA LYS A 51 19.77 -1.30 6.81
C LYS A 51 18.68 -2.27 6.34
N TYR A 52 17.54 -2.31 7.03
CA TYR A 52 16.43 -3.17 6.64
C TYR A 52 15.81 -2.75 5.31
N TYR A 53 15.58 -1.44 5.13
CA TYR A 53 15.10 -0.88 3.88
C TYR A 53 16.02 -1.22 2.71
N GLU A 54 17.33 -1.07 2.89
CA GLU A 54 18.32 -1.39 1.87
C GLU A 54 18.34 -2.88 1.53
N ALA A 55 18.20 -3.76 2.52
CA ALA A 55 18.06 -5.20 2.28
C ALA A 55 16.82 -5.54 1.44
N CYS A 56 15.67 -4.91 1.74
CA CYS A 56 14.45 -5.06 0.92
C CYS A 56 14.67 -4.57 -0.51
N ARG A 57 15.33 -3.41 -0.68
CA ARG A 57 15.64 -2.85 -2.01
C ARG A 57 16.52 -3.78 -2.83
N GLN A 58 17.58 -4.33 -2.23
CA GLN A 58 18.49 -5.26 -2.89
C GLN A 58 17.80 -6.60 -3.21
N GLY A 59 16.98 -7.12 -2.30
CA GLY A 59 16.18 -8.33 -2.53
C GLY A 59 15.26 -8.18 -3.75
N LEU A 60 14.50 -7.08 -3.79
CA LEU A 60 13.62 -6.78 -4.92
C LEU A 60 14.39 -6.60 -6.23
N HIS A 61 15.56 -5.96 -6.19
CA HIS A 61 16.41 -5.82 -7.37
C HIS A 61 16.91 -7.16 -7.90
N ARG A 62 17.33 -8.08 -7.02
CA ARG A 62 17.77 -9.42 -7.43
C ARG A 62 16.61 -10.21 -8.06
N LEU A 63 15.43 -10.15 -7.45
CA LEU A 63 14.23 -10.80 -7.98
C LEU A 63 13.83 -10.22 -9.33
N SER A 64 13.94 -8.91 -9.54
CA SER A 64 13.62 -8.30 -10.82
C SER A 64 14.58 -8.73 -11.93
N LEU A 65 15.88 -8.88 -11.62
CA LEU A 65 16.85 -9.46 -12.55
C LEU A 65 16.52 -10.90 -12.92
N LEU A 66 16.20 -11.75 -11.93
CA LEU A 66 15.81 -13.15 -12.15
C LEU A 66 14.55 -13.27 -13.02
N ALA A 67 13.58 -12.36 -12.82
CA ALA A 67 12.36 -12.32 -13.62
C ALA A 67 12.54 -11.63 -14.99
N GLY A 68 13.72 -11.08 -15.30
CA GLY A 68 13.96 -10.33 -16.55
C GLY A 68 13.24 -8.98 -16.63
N ILE A 69 12.78 -8.43 -15.50
CA ILE A 69 11.98 -7.20 -15.45
C ILE A 69 12.87 -6.01 -15.04
N LYS A 70 12.86 -4.95 -15.86
CA LYS A 70 13.62 -3.72 -15.59
C LYS A 70 12.76 -2.66 -14.86
N GLY A 71 13.43 -1.77 -14.13
CA GLY A 71 12.79 -0.58 -13.53
C GLY A 71 11.94 -0.83 -12.28
N ILE A 72 11.94 -2.04 -11.72
CA ILE A 72 11.20 -2.36 -10.50
C ILE A 72 11.94 -1.85 -9.26
N SER A 73 11.22 -1.16 -8.38
CA SER A 73 11.70 -0.70 -7.08
C SER A 73 10.57 -0.73 -6.03
N LEU A 74 10.91 -0.48 -4.77
CA LEU A 74 9.90 -0.30 -3.72
C LEU A 74 8.98 0.89 -4.02
N TYR A 75 9.43 1.83 -4.84
CA TYR A 75 8.60 2.94 -5.28
C TYR A 75 7.58 2.50 -6.33
N THR A 76 7.95 1.62 -7.27
CA THR A 76 6.98 1.11 -8.26
C THR A 76 5.89 0.26 -7.64
N SER A 77 6.18 -0.50 -6.57
CA SER A 77 5.14 -1.22 -5.83
C SER A 77 4.15 -0.25 -5.15
N ARG A 78 4.64 0.88 -4.63
CA ARG A 78 3.79 1.96 -4.09
C ARG A 78 2.90 2.60 -5.17
N HIS A 79 3.39 2.74 -6.39
CA HIS A 79 2.59 3.18 -7.54
C HIS A 79 1.48 2.19 -7.88
N GLN A 80 1.79 0.90 -7.93
CA GLN A 80 0.83 -0.14 -8.24
C GLN A 80 -0.27 -0.20 -7.17
N PHE A 81 0.11 -0.16 -5.89
CA PHE A 81 -0.85 -0.12 -4.77
C PHE A 81 -1.86 1.03 -4.91
N ALA A 82 -1.39 2.24 -5.24
CA ALA A 82 -2.28 3.38 -5.43
C ALA A 82 -3.21 3.22 -6.64
N ALA A 83 -2.74 2.59 -7.71
CA ALA A 83 -3.54 2.29 -8.89
C ALA A 83 -4.64 1.27 -8.56
N ASP A 84 -4.29 0.23 -7.81
CA ASP A 84 -5.20 -0.83 -7.35
C ASP A 84 -6.28 -0.25 -6.43
N SER A 85 -5.90 0.56 -5.44
CA SER A 85 -6.81 1.28 -4.53
C SER A 85 -7.82 2.15 -5.30
N LYS A 86 -7.35 2.96 -6.25
CA LYS A 86 -8.23 3.76 -7.12
C LYS A 86 -9.14 2.88 -7.99
N ARG A 87 -8.66 1.72 -8.46
CA ARG A 87 -9.44 0.80 -9.30
C ARG A 87 -10.53 0.10 -8.50
N ALA A 88 -10.27 -0.20 -7.24
CA ALA A 88 -11.26 -0.71 -6.29
C ALA A 88 -12.32 0.34 -5.86
N GLY A 89 -12.21 1.58 -6.36
CA GLY A 89 -13.19 2.64 -6.09
C GLY A 89 -12.88 3.47 -4.84
N HIS A 90 -11.71 3.32 -4.23
CA HIS A 90 -11.32 4.15 -3.09
C HIS A 90 -11.09 5.60 -3.53
N SER A 91 -11.65 6.53 -2.75
CA SER A 91 -11.49 7.97 -2.93
C SER A 91 -10.04 8.43 -2.65
N HIS A 92 -9.66 9.62 -3.12
CA HIS A 92 -8.31 10.15 -2.89
C HIS A 92 -7.92 10.19 -1.39
N PRO A 93 -8.80 10.60 -0.46
CA PRO A 93 -8.50 10.53 0.96
C PRO A 93 -8.31 9.10 1.49
N GLN A 94 -9.07 8.13 0.99
CA GLN A 94 -8.92 6.71 1.36
C GLN A 94 -7.58 6.16 0.89
N THR A 95 -7.23 6.34 -0.39
CA THR A 95 -5.92 5.93 -0.91
C THR A 95 -4.77 6.66 -0.19
N ALA A 96 -4.95 7.93 0.17
CA ALA A 96 -3.96 8.69 0.94
C ALA A 96 -3.80 8.15 2.37
N ALA A 97 -4.89 7.77 3.03
CA ALA A 97 -4.86 7.15 4.35
C ALA A 97 -4.09 5.83 4.31
N GLU A 98 -4.42 4.95 3.37
CA GLU A 98 -3.76 3.65 3.17
C GLU A 98 -2.25 3.77 2.91
N MET A 99 -1.84 4.77 2.12
CA MET A 99 -0.43 5.01 1.84
C MET A 99 0.30 5.76 2.96
N GLY A 100 -0.40 6.19 4.02
CA GLY A 100 0.18 6.94 5.12
C GLY A 100 0.47 8.42 4.80
N HIS A 101 -0.22 9.04 3.83
CA HIS A 101 0.00 10.43 3.41
C HIS A 101 -0.81 11.48 4.16
N ALA A 102 -0.14 12.50 4.70
CA ALA A 102 -0.79 13.63 5.39
C ALA A 102 -1.74 14.48 4.51
N SER A 103 -1.70 14.36 3.18
CA SER A 103 -2.66 14.98 2.25
C SER A 103 -2.97 14.10 1.05
N ASP A 104 -4.11 14.35 0.42
CA ASP A 104 -4.54 13.68 -0.81
C ASP A 104 -3.75 14.12 -2.06
N ARG A 105 -3.20 15.34 -2.09
CA ARG A 105 -2.41 15.87 -3.23
C ARG A 105 -1.26 14.96 -3.63
N THR A 106 -0.53 14.45 -2.64
CA THR A 106 0.58 13.53 -2.85
C THR A 106 0.11 12.20 -3.44
N ALA A 107 -1.10 11.73 -3.08
CA ALA A 107 -1.65 10.46 -3.55
C ALA A 107 -2.06 10.45 -5.03
N VAL A 108 -2.33 11.63 -5.60
CA VAL A 108 -2.82 11.76 -6.99
C VAL A 108 -1.72 12.17 -7.96
N THR A 109 -0.84 13.08 -7.56
CA THR A 109 0.14 13.69 -8.48
C THR A 109 1.29 12.73 -8.84
N HIS A 110 1.68 11.86 -7.91
CA HIS A 110 2.90 11.05 -8.03
C HIS A 110 2.67 9.55 -7.99
N TYR A 111 1.43 9.06 -8.09
CA TYR A 111 1.15 7.62 -8.00
C TYR A 111 0.31 7.10 -9.15
N GLY A 112 0.31 5.76 -9.32
CA GLY A 112 -0.30 5.09 -10.46
C GLY A 112 -1.76 5.49 -10.73
N ARG A 113 -2.13 5.49 -12.01
CA ARG A 113 -3.48 5.85 -12.47
C ARG A 113 -4.44 4.68 -12.29
N ARG A 114 -5.73 4.95 -12.07
CA ARG A 114 -6.78 3.92 -11.93
C ARG A 114 -6.75 2.86 -13.03
N VAL A 115 -6.49 3.27 -14.27
CA VAL A 115 -6.43 2.37 -15.45
C VAL A 115 -5.30 1.34 -15.38
N GLN A 116 -4.27 1.59 -14.57
CA GLN A 116 -3.14 0.67 -14.34
C GLN A 116 -3.37 -0.26 -13.15
N GLY A 117 -4.48 -0.08 -12.40
CA GLY A 117 -4.80 -0.95 -11.27
C GLY A 117 -5.15 -2.35 -11.75
N ARG A 118 -4.96 -3.35 -10.90
CA ARG A 118 -5.31 -4.75 -11.18
C ARG A 118 -6.70 -5.06 -10.58
N PRO A 119 -7.60 -5.72 -11.32
CA PRO A 119 -8.90 -6.11 -10.78
C PRO A 119 -8.73 -7.20 -9.72
N GLY A 120 -9.63 -7.24 -8.73
CA GLY A 120 -9.65 -8.29 -7.70
C GLY A 120 -8.45 -8.29 -6.74
N THR A 121 -7.59 -7.27 -6.76
CA THR A 121 -6.44 -7.19 -5.83
C THR A 121 -6.95 -6.97 -4.40
N PRO A 122 -6.59 -7.85 -3.45
CA PRO A 122 -6.95 -7.66 -2.05
C PRO A 122 -6.29 -6.39 -1.50
N LEU A 123 -7.10 -5.49 -0.95
CA LEU A 123 -6.65 -4.23 -0.35
C LEU A 123 -7.11 -4.15 1.11
N PRO A 124 -6.30 -3.54 2.00
CA PRO A 124 -6.76 -3.22 3.34
C PRO A 124 -7.93 -2.25 3.27
N LEU A 125 -8.85 -2.33 4.24
CA LEU A 125 -9.90 -1.34 4.35
C LEU A 125 -9.32 -0.03 4.92
N PRO A 126 -9.64 1.13 4.33
CA PRO A 126 -9.19 2.40 4.85
C PRO A 126 -9.85 2.66 6.21
N SER A 127 -9.05 2.97 7.23
CA SER A 127 -9.57 3.34 8.55
C SER A 127 -10.32 4.68 8.45
N PRO A 128 -11.59 4.78 8.86
CA PRO A 128 -12.34 6.04 8.82
C PRO A 128 -11.66 7.15 9.61
N GLU A 129 -11.04 6.83 10.75
CA GLU A 129 -10.32 7.81 11.58
C GLU A 129 -9.08 8.33 10.87
N GLU A 130 -8.32 7.46 10.19
CA GLU A 130 -7.16 7.88 9.40
C GLU A 130 -7.54 8.77 8.22
N VAL A 131 -8.66 8.45 7.56
CA VAL A 131 -9.20 9.24 6.45
C VAL A 131 -9.56 10.66 6.89
N LYS A 132 -10.13 10.84 8.09
CA LYS A 132 -10.44 12.17 8.65
C LYS A 132 -9.20 13.04 8.84
N THR A 133 -8.04 12.43 9.11
CA THR A 133 -6.78 13.19 9.28
C THR A 133 -6.15 13.65 7.96
N VAL A 134 -6.63 13.15 6.81
CA VAL A 134 -6.09 13.52 5.51
C VAL A 134 -6.57 14.91 5.12
N ARG A 135 -5.62 15.84 4.96
CA ARG A 135 -5.94 17.17 4.42
C ARG A 135 -6.40 17.05 2.98
N LYS A 136 -7.62 17.51 2.71
CA LYS A 136 -8.23 17.57 1.38
C LYS A 136 -7.73 18.81 0.64
N LYS A 137 -6.81 18.62 -0.30
CA LYS A 137 -6.27 19.66 -1.18
C LYS A 137 -6.73 19.48 -2.63
N LEU A 138 -7.33 18.34 -2.95
CA LEU A 138 -7.96 18.10 -4.24
C LEU A 138 -9.47 18.30 -4.07
N GLY A 139 -10.12 18.89 -5.10
CA GLY A 139 -11.58 18.96 -5.16
C GLY A 139 -12.21 17.56 -5.16
N PRO A 140 -13.55 17.45 -5.02
CA PRO A 140 -14.23 16.17 -5.13
C PRO A 140 -13.80 15.47 -6.42
N SER A 141 -13.37 14.21 -6.30
CA SER A 141 -13.16 13.38 -7.48
C SER A 141 -14.51 13.27 -8.19
N ASN A 142 -14.63 13.83 -9.40
CA ASN A 142 -15.80 13.59 -10.24
C ASN A 142 -15.99 12.07 -10.38
N GLY A 143 -17.01 11.51 -9.71
CA GLY A 143 -17.52 10.15 -9.92
C GLY A 143 -18.39 10.08 -11.19
N PRO A 144 -18.89 8.89 -11.61
CA PRO A 144 -19.60 7.99 -10.70
C PRO A 144 -19.27 6.50 -10.82
N HIS A 145 -19.72 5.76 -9.80
CA HIS A 145 -20.08 4.35 -9.84
C HIS A 145 -21.01 4.09 -11.04
N ARG A 146 -20.68 3.11 -11.90
CA ARG A 146 -21.70 2.45 -12.73
C ARG A 146 -22.01 1.12 -12.06
N GLU A 147 -23.18 1.03 -11.44
CA GLU A 147 -23.87 -0.25 -11.32
C GLU A 147 -24.04 -0.78 -12.75
N GLN A 148 -23.43 -1.93 -13.04
CA GLN A 148 -23.73 -2.66 -14.26
C GLN A 148 -25.05 -3.39 -14.00
N LYS A 149 -26.09 -2.95 -14.71
CA LYS A 149 -27.29 -3.75 -14.97
C LYS A 149 -26.94 -4.96 -15.81
#